data_AF-A0A7J8L5J6-F1
#
_entry.id   AF-A0A7J8L5J6-F1
#
_cell.length_a   1.000
_cell.length_b   1.000
_cell.length_c   1.000
_cell.angle_alpha   90.00
_cell.angle_beta   90.00
_cell.angle_gamma   90.00
#
_symmetry.space_group_name_H-M   'P 1'
#
loop_
_entity.id
_entity.type
_entity.pdbx_description
1 polymer ?
#
loop_
_entity_poly.entity_id
_entity_poly.type
_entity_poly.pdbx_seq_one_letter_code
_entity_poly.pdbx_strand_id
1 'polypeptide(L)'
;MGKTEQNSLLLVPIFFFLLTISLPVSVYAKKPVAIPRKEDIPYIKCQVCEKIASQLVQQVQSKQTQISPKKISEYQIIEIAENVCNLKKEEADWILKIDIVEQGDKLELVEQDAEGICNTECKTIERTCQEVMGYSDTDVAEYIYTSKPDVESLTNYLCKDLTKACKTKPPPLPKDKKNRIVALVHLSNLGLMNLILLSTASFHLFAFLDRTPGEPFVPKPTKEAEMEKMLRSMEGMPGAPNMQMYSREELMNMKNFGGDADDDEDEDEDQFPSNLVLIEKPRNRFEVSM
;
A
#
# COMPACT_ATOMS: atom_id res chain seq x y z
N MET A 1 57.63 41.09 35.10
CA MET A 1 56.65 39.97 35.10
C MET A 1 55.41 40.46 34.38
N GLY A 2 54.96 39.76 33.34
CA GLY A 2 53.83 40.20 32.50
C GLY A 2 53.81 39.46 31.16
N LYS A 3 53.79 38.13 31.21
CA LYS A 3 53.49 37.25 30.08
C LYS A 3 52.18 36.55 30.42
N THR A 4 51.47 36.11 29.38
CA THR A 4 50.22 35.32 29.41
C THR A 4 48.99 36.12 29.85
N GLU A 5 48.11 36.45 28.89
CA GLU A 5 46.64 36.66 29.03
C GLU A 5 46.07 37.17 27.68
N GLN A 6 46.33 36.48 26.56
CA GLN A 6 45.71 36.86 25.27
C GLN A 6 45.29 35.70 24.37
N ASN A 7 45.42 34.45 24.85
CA ASN A 7 45.01 33.25 24.10
C ASN A 7 43.78 32.51 24.68
N SER A 8 43.22 32.95 25.81
CA SER A 8 42.07 32.27 26.45
C SER A 8 40.69 32.73 25.95
N LEU A 9 40.59 33.88 25.28
CA LEU A 9 39.29 34.45 24.86
C LEU A 9 38.76 33.87 23.53
N LEU A 10 39.62 33.24 22.73
CA LEU A 10 39.24 32.65 21.43
C LEU A 10 38.86 31.17 21.52
N LEU A 11 39.17 30.48 22.62
CA LEU A 11 38.86 29.05 22.79
C LEU A 11 37.42 28.78 23.25
N VAL A 12 36.81 29.73 23.98
CA VAL A 12 35.43 29.62 24.48
C VAL A 12 34.38 29.57 23.35
N PRO A 13 34.42 30.44 22.31
CA PRO A 13 33.43 30.35 21.23
C PRO A 13 33.63 29.11 20.34
N ILE A 14 34.85 28.60 20.21
CA ILE A 14 35.16 27.41 19.40
C ILE A 14 34.60 26.15 20.08
N PHE A 15 34.70 26.05 21.41
CA PHE A 15 34.13 24.94 22.16
C PHE A 15 32.60 24.94 22.14
N PHE A 16 31.97 26.13 22.16
CA PHE A 16 30.51 26.27 22.02
C PHE A 16 30.02 25.91 20.60
N PHE A 17 30.80 26.24 19.57
CA PHE A 17 30.52 25.85 18.18
C PHE A 17 30.63 24.32 17.99
N LEU A 18 31.66 23.69 18.57
CA LEU A 18 31.85 22.23 18.50
C LEU A 18 30.77 21.44 19.27
N LEU A 19 30.23 21.97 20.37
CA LEU A 19 29.13 21.34 21.12
C LEU A 19 27.79 21.34 20.37
N THR A 20 27.58 22.27 19.43
CA THR A 20 26.34 22.33 18.63
C THR A 20 26.30 21.35 17.45
N ILE A 21 27.43 20.72 17.10
CA ILE A 21 27.52 19.76 15.99
C ILE A 21 27.15 18.32 16.43
N SER A 22 26.99 18.07 17.74
CA SER A 22 26.75 16.73 18.28
C SER A 22 25.27 16.35 18.48
N LEU A 23 24.31 17.17 18.04
CA LEU A 23 22.92 16.74 17.98
C LEU A 23 22.73 16.00 16.65
N PRO A 24 22.60 14.66 16.61
CA PRO A 24 22.07 14.01 15.43
C PRO A 24 20.64 14.54 15.29
N VAL A 25 20.46 15.48 14.36
CA VAL A 25 19.15 15.85 13.84
C VAL A 25 18.64 14.63 13.08
N SER A 26 18.27 13.58 13.82
CA SER A 26 17.35 12.55 13.37
C SER A 26 15.95 13.15 13.42
N VAL A 27 15.76 14.23 12.67
CA VAL A 27 14.43 14.55 12.17
C VAL A 27 14.17 13.46 11.15
N TYR A 28 13.63 12.34 11.65
CA TYR A 28 12.91 11.38 10.85
C TYR A 28 11.75 12.19 10.25
N ALA A 29 12.00 12.82 9.09
CA ALA A 29 10.99 13.52 8.34
C ALA A 29 9.97 12.45 7.98
N LYS A 30 8.88 12.36 8.76
CA LYS A 30 7.73 11.56 8.38
C LYS A 30 7.35 12.06 6.99
N LYS A 31 7.51 11.21 5.97
CA LYS A 31 7.10 11.52 4.60
C LYS A 31 5.68 12.10 4.68
N PRO A 32 5.41 13.27 4.07
CA PRO A 32 4.07 13.83 4.07
C PRO A 32 3.10 12.78 3.53
N VAL A 33 2.02 12.53 4.28
CA VAL A 33 1.00 11.58 3.86
C VAL A 33 0.28 12.20 2.68
N ALA A 34 0.44 11.62 1.50
CA ALA A 34 -0.24 12.07 0.29
C ALA A 34 -1.77 12.02 0.47
N ILE A 35 -2.47 13.01 -0.11
CA ILE A 35 -3.93 13.16 0.00
C ILE A 35 -4.55 12.86 -1.37
N PRO A 36 -5.64 12.07 -1.45
CA PRO A 36 -6.31 11.77 -2.72
C PRO A 36 -7.03 12.98 -3.32
N ARG A 37 -7.02 13.08 -4.65
CA ARG A 37 -7.77 14.07 -5.44
C ARG A 37 -9.16 13.55 -5.75
N LYS A 38 -10.14 14.01 -4.97
CA LYS A 38 -11.53 13.55 -5.13
C LYS A 38 -12.15 14.01 -6.45
N GLU A 39 -11.66 15.11 -6.99
CA GLU A 39 -12.08 15.67 -8.28
C GLU A 39 -11.71 14.76 -9.46
N ASP A 40 -10.72 13.89 -9.32
CA ASP A 40 -10.24 13.00 -10.38
C ASP A 40 -11.05 11.70 -10.46
N ILE A 41 -11.70 11.30 -9.35
CA ILE A 41 -12.46 10.05 -9.21
C ILE A 41 -13.47 9.84 -10.35
N PRO A 42 -14.31 10.83 -10.75
CA PRO A 42 -15.29 10.63 -11.81
C PRO A 42 -14.68 10.27 -13.17
N TYR A 43 -13.43 10.63 -13.42
CA TYR A 43 -12.74 10.40 -14.70
C TYR A 43 -12.09 9.00 -14.76
N ILE A 44 -11.67 8.46 -13.62
CA ILE A 44 -10.92 7.19 -13.55
C ILE A 44 -11.72 6.02 -12.99
N LYS A 45 -12.91 6.24 -12.40
CA LYS A 45 -13.68 5.21 -11.69
C LYS A 45 -13.88 3.91 -12.47
N CYS A 46 -14.24 4.02 -13.75
CA CYS A 46 -14.41 2.83 -14.59
C CYS A 46 -13.08 2.11 -14.86
N GLN A 47 -12.02 2.85 -15.19
CA GLN A 47 -10.69 2.27 -15.44
C GLN A 47 -10.12 1.56 -14.19
N VAL A 48 -10.30 2.15 -13.01
CA VAL A 48 -9.93 1.52 -11.74
C VAL A 48 -10.72 0.22 -11.52
N CYS A 49 -12.01 0.21 -11.83
CA CYS A 49 -12.83 -0.99 -11.73
C CYS A 49 -12.35 -2.12 -12.66
N GLU A 50 -12.04 -1.80 -13.92
CA GLU A 50 -11.50 -2.76 -14.88
C GLU A 50 -10.14 -3.32 -14.41
N LYS A 51 -9.28 -2.48 -13.84
CA LYS A 51 -8.02 -2.92 -13.23
C LYS A 51 -8.26 -3.83 -12.03
N ILE A 52 -9.21 -3.53 -11.15
CA ILE A 52 -9.58 -4.41 -10.02
C ILE A 52 -9.99 -5.79 -10.53
N ALA A 53 -10.90 -5.86 -11.51
CA ALA A 53 -11.35 -7.14 -12.06
C ALA A 53 -10.19 -7.96 -12.63
N SER A 54 -9.27 -7.32 -13.37
CA SER A 54 -8.05 -7.96 -13.87
C SER A 54 -7.18 -8.48 -12.72
N GLN A 55 -6.96 -7.67 -11.68
CA GLN A 55 -6.10 -8.02 -10.56
C GLN A 55 -6.66 -9.17 -9.72
N LEU A 56 -7.97 -9.19 -9.46
CA LEU A 56 -8.61 -10.27 -8.73
C LEU A 56 -8.46 -11.62 -9.45
N VAL A 57 -8.72 -11.66 -10.76
CA VAL A 57 -8.54 -12.89 -11.55
C VAL A 57 -7.09 -13.35 -11.54
N GLN A 58 -6.14 -12.42 -11.77
CA GLN A 58 -4.71 -12.73 -11.81
C GLN A 58 -4.19 -13.24 -10.45
N GLN A 59 -4.56 -12.59 -9.34
CA GLN A 59 -4.09 -12.97 -8.01
C GLN A 59 -4.68 -14.33 -7.57
N VAL A 60 -5.95 -14.59 -7.86
CA VAL A 60 -6.58 -15.88 -7.59
C VAL A 60 -5.92 -17.01 -8.39
N GLN A 61 -5.64 -16.78 -9.68
CA GLN A 61 -4.92 -17.75 -10.53
C GLN A 61 -3.49 -17.98 -10.06
N SER A 62 -2.78 -16.91 -9.67
CA SER A 62 -1.43 -16.99 -9.10
C SER A 62 -1.42 -17.81 -7.82
N LYS A 63 -2.30 -17.50 -6.86
CA LYS A 63 -2.42 -18.24 -5.59
C LYS A 63 -2.78 -19.70 -5.82
N GLN A 64 -3.71 -19.99 -6.75
CA GLN A 64 -4.05 -21.37 -7.14
C GLN A 64 -2.86 -22.14 -7.72
N THR A 65 -1.99 -21.47 -8.49
CA THR A 65 -0.77 -22.10 -9.03
C THR A 65 0.23 -22.40 -7.92
N GLN A 66 0.38 -21.50 -6.94
CA GLN A 66 1.30 -21.67 -5.81
C GLN A 66 0.90 -22.80 -4.85
N ILE A 67 -0.39 -23.00 -4.61
CA ILE A 67 -0.88 -24.02 -3.66
C ILE A 67 -1.22 -25.37 -4.32
N SER A 68 -1.06 -25.47 -5.65
CA SER A 68 -1.33 -26.69 -6.40
C SER A 68 -0.57 -27.89 -5.80
N PRO A 69 -1.21 -29.06 -5.61
CA PRO A 69 -2.50 -29.48 -6.16
C PRO A 69 -3.73 -29.13 -5.29
N LYS A 70 -3.57 -28.40 -4.18
CA LYS A 70 -4.70 -27.99 -3.34
C LYS A 70 -5.55 -26.96 -4.09
N LYS A 71 -6.87 -27.02 -3.89
CA LYS A 71 -7.79 -26.00 -4.43
C LYS A 71 -7.80 -24.78 -3.53
N ILE A 72 -7.82 -23.60 -4.15
CA ILE A 72 -8.01 -22.35 -3.43
C ILE A 72 -9.36 -22.37 -2.71
N SER A 73 -9.36 -21.99 -1.43
CA SER A 73 -10.59 -21.89 -0.66
C SER A 73 -11.28 -20.56 -0.90
N GLU A 74 -12.58 -20.50 -0.64
CA GLU A 74 -13.37 -19.26 -0.68
C GLU A 74 -12.76 -18.20 0.26
N TYR A 75 -12.33 -18.59 1.46
CA TYR A 75 -11.67 -17.70 2.41
C TYR A 75 -10.41 -17.04 1.82
N GLN A 76 -9.61 -17.78 1.06
CA GLN A 76 -8.41 -17.24 0.41
C GLN A 76 -8.74 -16.25 -0.71
N ILE A 77 -9.92 -16.34 -1.32
CA ILE A 77 -10.42 -15.40 -2.33
C ILE A 77 -10.99 -14.16 -1.66
N ILE A 78 -11.72 -14.32 -0.55
CA ILE A 78 -12.22 -13.20 0.28
C ILE A 78 -11.04 -12.33 0.74
N GLU A 79 -9.97 -12.95 1.27
CA GLU A 79 -8.77 -12.23 1.69
C GLU A 79 -8.14 -11.40 0.55
N ILE A 80 -8.11 -11.96 -0.68
CA ILE A 80 -7.64 -11.22 -1.86
C ILE A 80 -8.57 -10.04 -2.15
N ALA A 81 -9.89 -10.26 -2.14
CA ALA A 81 -10.88 -9.25 -2.44
C ALA A 81 -10.89 -8.09 -1.43
N GLU A 82 -10.72 -8.39 -0.14
CA GLU A 82 -10.64 -7.41 0.94
C GLU A 82 -9.37 -6.54 0.84
N ASN A 83 -8.24 -7.12 0.41
CA ASN A 83 -6.94 -6.47 0.42
C ASN A 83 -6.50 -5.86 -0.92
N VAL A 84 -7.23 -6.10 -2.03
CA VAL A 84 -6.90 -5.57 -3.36
C VAL A 84 -6.78 -4.04 -3.43
N CYS A 85 -7.39 -3.32 -2.47
CA CYS A 85 -7.33 -1.86 -2.34
C CYS A 85 -6.51 -1.37 -1.13
N ASN A 86 -5.80 -2.25 -0.42
CA ASN A 86 -5.09 -1.92 0.81
C ASN A 86 -3.59 -1.78 0.56
N LEU A 87 -3.05 -0.55 0.43
CA LEU A 87 -1.63 -0.31 0.12
C LEU A 87 -0.62 -0.85 1.16
N LYS A 88 -1.08 -1.42 2.27
CA LYS A 88 -0.23 -2.15 3.23
C LYS A 88 -0.04 -3.63 2.87
N LYS A 89 -0.75 -4.10 1.86
CA LYS A 89 -0.88 -5.50 1.47
C LYS A 89 -0.38 -5.69 0.05
N GLU A 90 0.20 -6.84 -0.22
CA GLU A 90 0.79 -7.15 -1.54
C GLU A 90 -0.28 -7.20 -2.64
N GLU A 91 -1.52 -7.52 -2.27
CA GLU A 91 -2.68 -7.54 -3.16
C GLU A 91 -2.99 -6.16 -3.77
N ALA A 92 -2.48 -5.08 -3.18
CA ALA A 92 -2.63 -3.71 -3.68
C ALA A 92 -1.36 -3.15 -4.34
N ASP A 93 -0.29 -3.94 -4.49
CA ASP A 93 0.96 -3.48 -5.11
C ASP A 93 0.77 -3.01 -6.55
N TRP A 94 -0.26 -3.52 -7.24
CA TRP A 94 -0.64 -3.07 -8.58
C TRP A 94 -0.91 -1.56 -8.64
N ILE A 95 -1.43 -0.95 -7.57
CA ILE A 95 -1.71 0.49 -7.52
C ILE A 95 -0.42 1.30 -7.64
N LEU A 96 0.69 0.79 -7.08
CA LEU A 96 1.99 1.47 -7.11
C LEU A 96 2.60 1.52 -8.51
N LYS A 97 2.11 0.71 -9.45
CA LYS A 97 2.61 0.67 -10.84
C LYS A 97 1.75 1.49 -11.78
N ILE A 98 0.69 2.14 -11.31
CA ILE A 98 -0.21 2.90 -12.16
C ILE A 98 0.08 4.40 -11.99
N ASP A 99 0.20 5.06 -13.14
CA ASP A 99 0.32 6.51 -13.28
C ASP A 99 -0.96 7.09 -13.90
N ILE A 100 -1.42 8.27 -13.44
CA ILE A 100 -2.58 8.94 -14.02
C ILE A 100 -2.08 9.97 -15.03
N VAL A 101 -2.16 9.63 -16.32
CA VAL A 101 -1.69 10.51 -17.40
C VAL A 101 -2.84 11.31 -18.01
N GLU A 102 -2.55 12.57 -18.35
CA GLU A 102 -3.46 13.41 -19.13
C GLU A 102 -3.25 13.14 -20.63
N GLN A 103 -4.26 12.56 -21.28
CA GLN A 103 -4.28 12.32 -22.72
C GLN A 103 -5.38 13.16 -23.39
N GLY A 104 -5.00 14.32 -23.91
CA GLY A 104 -5.94 15.24 -24.55
C GLY A 104 -6.96 15.78 -23.56
N ASP A 105 -8.23 15.37 -23.72
CA ASP A 105 -9.34 15.75 -22.84
C ASP A 105 -9.75 14.63 -21.87
N LYS A 106 -8.86 13.67 -21.58
CA LYS A 106 -9.14 12.53 -20.69
C LYS A 106 -7.99 12.24 -19.73
N LEU A 107 -8.32 11.53 -18.66
CA LEU A 107 -7.34 10.81 -17.86
C LEU A 107 -7.28 9.36 -18.27
N GLU A 108 -6.08 8.83 -18.34
CA GLU A 108 -5.83 7.41 -18.56
C GLU A 108 -4.91 6.85 -17.48
N LEU A 109 -5.19 5.60 -17.09
CA LEU A 109 -4.33 4.84 -16.20
C LEU A 109 -3.27 4.11 -17.03
N VAL A 110 -2.01 4.51 -16.90
CA VAL A 110 -0.88 3.87 -17.58
C VAL A 110 -0.10 3.02 -16.59
N GLU A 111 0.16 1.77 -16.98
CA GLU A 111 0.96 0.84 -16.19
C GLU A 111 2.45 1.05 -16.50
N GLN A 112 3.25 1.15 -15.45
CA GLN A 112 4.67 1.39 -15.48
C GLN A 112 5.43 0.08 -15.16
N ASP A 113 6.65 -0.04 -15.66
CA ASP A 113 7.48 -1.24 -15.47
C ASP A 113 8.01 -1.40 -14.04
N ALA A 114 8.03 -0.31 -13.26
CA ALA A 114 8.53 -0.26 -11.89
C ALA A 114 7.46 0.26 -10.92
N GLU A 115 7.59 -0.07 -9.64
CA GLU A 115 6.76 0.53 -8.59
C GLU A 115 7.17 1.98 -8.35
N GLY A 116 6.20 2.87 -8.25
CA GLY A 116 6.39 4.29 -7.98
C GLY A 116 6.22 4.65 -6.51
N ILE A 117 6.80 5.77 -6.10
CA ILE A 117 6.54 6.37 -4.79
C ILE A 117 5.05 6.72 -4.72
N CYS A 118 4.35 6.21 -3.71
CA CYS A 118 2.93 6.50 -3.55
C CYS A 118 2.70 7.96 -3.17
N ASN A 119 2.33 8.77 -4.17
CA ASN A 119 1.98 10.17 -4.05
C ASN A 119 0.45 10.34 -4.11
N THR A 120 0.00 11.55 -4.44
CA THR A 120 -1.42 11.89 -4.56
C THR A 120 -2.16 11.05 -5.60
N GLU A 121 -1.52 10.67 -6.71
CA GLU A 121 -2.17 9.86 -7.75
C GLU A 121 -2.44 8.44 -7.28
N CYS A 122 -1.42 7.79 -6.71
CA CYS A 122 -1.56 6.50 -6.04
C CYS A 122 -2.69 6.51 -5.00
N LYS A 123 -2.75 7.57 -4.17
CA LYS A 123 -3.83 7.72 -3.18
C LYS A 123 -5.21 7.95 -3.80
N THR A 124 -5.26 8.60 -4.95
CA THR A 124 -6.50 8.79 -5.72
C THR A 124 -7.01 7.47 -6.27
N ILE A 125 -6.11 6.60 -6.75
CA ILE A 125 -6.44 5.25 -7.20
C ILE A 125 -6.88 4.38 -6.01
N GLU A 126 -6.15 4.38 -4.89
CA GLU A 126 -6.54 3.67 -3.66
C GLU A 126 -7.94 4.08 -3.20
N ARG A 127 -8.21 5.38 -3.16
CA ARG A 127 -9.52 5.91 -2.77
C ARG A 127 -10.62 5.47 -3.73
N THR A 128 -10.36 5.55 -5.03
CA THR A 128 -11.31 5.10 -6.06
C THR A 128 -11.57 3.60 -5.96
N CYS A 129 -10.52 2.82 -5.69
CA CYS A 129 -10.61 1.37 -5.49
C CYS A 129 -11.52 1.04 -4.32
N GLN A 130 -11.33 1.70 -3.18
CA GLN A 130 -12.19 1.55 -2.00
C GLN A 130 -13.65 1.94 -2.28
N GLU A 131 -13.89 2.95 -3.11
CA GLU A 131 -15.26 3.34 -3.53
C GLU A 131 -15.92 2.34 -4.48
N VAL A 132 -15.14 1.53 -5.21
CA VAL A 132 -15.64 0.46 -6.07
C VAL A 132 -15.85 -0.82 -5.27
N MET A 133 -14.86 -1.24 -4.48
CA MET A 133 -14.87 -2.53 -3.77
C MET A 133 -15.57 -2.53 -2.42
N GLY A 134 -15.72 -1.38 -1.76
CA GLY A 134 -15.92 -1.31 -0.30
C GLY A 134 -17.09 -2.10 0.32
N TYR A 135 -18.14 -2.42 -0.44
CA TYR A 135 -19.24 -3.29 0.02
C TYR A 135 -19.45 -4.52 -0.86
N SER A 136 -18.58 -4.71 -1.84
CA SER A 136 -18.73 -5.70 -2.92
C SER A 136 -17.71 -6.82 -2.82
N ASP A 137 -16.74 -6.74 -1.90
CA ASP A 137 -15.71 -7.75 -1.65
C ASP A 137 -16.27 -9.17 -1.46
N THR A 138 -17.31 -9.31 -0.63
CA THR A 138 -17.97 -10.61 -0.37
C THR A 138 -18.68 -11.15 -1.62
N ASP A 139 -19.52 -10.32 -2.27
CA ASP A 139 -20.27 -10.70 -3.48
C ASP A 139 -19.34 -11.05 -4.65
N VAL A 140 -18.21 -10.35 -4.74
CA VAL A 140 -17.18 -10.59 -5.75
C VAL A 140 -16.43 -11.88 -5.46
N ALA A 141 -16.05 -12.11 -4.20
CA ALA A 141 -15.38 -13.35 -3.81
C ALA A 141 -16.27 -14.58 -4.05
N GLU A 142 -17.56 -14.50 -3.71
CA GLU A 142 -18.53 -15.56 -3.99
C GLU A 142 -18.63 -15.83 -5.50
N TYR A 143 -18.77 -14.78 -6.31
CA TYR A 143 -18.87 -14.92 -7.76
C TYR A 143 -17.61 -15.55 -8.36
N ILE A 144 -16.42 -15.14 -7.91
CA ILE A 144 -15.15 -15.72 -8.36
C ILE A 144 -15.05 -17.19 -7.96
N TYR A 145 -15.40 -17.54 -6.71
CA TYR A 145 -15.31 -18.90 -6.19
C TYR A 145 -16.24 -19.87 -6.93
N THR A 146 -17.49 -19.43 -7.16
CA THR A 146 -18.54 -20.26 -7.77
C THR A 146 -18.41 -20.35 -9.29
N SER A 147 -18.20 -19.23 -9.96
CA SER A 147 -18.29 -19.12 -11.42
C SER A 147 -16.94 -19.22 -12.12
N LYS A 148 -15.83 -18.96 -11.43
CA LYS A 148 -14.46 -18.92 -11.99
C LYS A 148 -14.39 -18.10 -13.28
N PRO A 149 -14.84 -16.82 -13.23
CA PRO A 149 -14.96 -15.97 -14.40
C PRO A 149 -13.59 -15.68 -15.03
N ASP A 150 -13.59 -15.39 -16.32
CA ASP A 150 -12.50 -14.66 -16.95
C ASP A 150 -12.57 -13.15 -16.61
N VAL A 151 -11.56 -12.40 -17.05
CA VAL A 151 -11.46 -10.96 -16.76
C VAL A 151 -12.68 -10.20 -17.30
N GLU A 152 -13.18 -10.55 -18.48
CA GLU A 152 -14.33 -9.87 -19.08
C GLU A 152 -15.63 -10.13 -18.31
N SER A 153 -15.89 -11.39 -17.94
CA SER A 153 -17.06 -11.80 -17.17
C SER A 153 -17.07 -11.13 -15.79
N LEU A 154 -15.93 -11.11 -15.11
CA LEU A 154 -15.81 -10.41 -13.83
C LEU A 154 -15.96 -8.90 -13.98
N THR A 155 -15.39 -8.31 -15.03
CA THR A 155 -15.54 -6.87 -15.31
C THR A 155 -16.99 -6.50 -15.55
N ASN A 156 -17.75 -7.30 -16.29
CA ASN A 156 -19.18 -7.06 -16.52
C ASN A 156 -19.96 -7.12 -15.20
N TYR A 157 -19.77 -8.19 -14.43
CA TYR A 157 -20.43 -8.36 -13.13
C TYR A 157 -20.08 -7.23 -12.15
N LEU A 158 -18.79 -7.01 -11.89
CA LEU A 158 -18.31 -6.03 -10.92
C LEU A 158 -18.60 -4.60 -11.37
N CYS A 159 -18.23 -4.23 -12.59
CA CYS A 159 -18.18 -2.83 -13.02
C CYS A 159 -19.48 -2.31 -13.64
N LYS A 160 -20.28 -3.18 -14.25
CA LYS A 160 -21.55 -2.77 -14.89
C LYS A 160 -22.75 -3.07 -14.00
N ASP A 161 -22.80 -4.28 -13.43
CA ASP A 161 -23.99 -4.74 -12.72
C ASP A 161 -23.97 -4.35 -11.24
N LEU A 162 -22.90 -4.73 -10.53
CA LEU A 162 -22.79 -4.58 -9.08
C LEU A 162 -22.51 -3.12 -8.67
N THR A 163 -21.39 -2.55 -9.12
CA THR A 163 -20.93 -1.21 -8.68
C THR A 163 -21.41 -0.08 -9.58
N LYS A 164 -21.80 -0.41 -10.81
CA LYS A 164 -22.20 0.54 -11.87
C LYS A 164 -21.11 1.57 -12.20
N ALA A 165 -19.84 1.30 -11.82
CA ALA A 165 -18.68 2.15 -12.08
C ALA A 165 -18.50 2.48 -13.58
N CYS A 166 -18.84 1.53 -14.45
CA CYS A 166 -18.71 1.66 -15.90
C CYS A 166 -20.05 1.89 -16.63
N LYS A 167 -21.13 2.25 -15.91
CA LYS A 167 -22.43 2.48 -16.53
C LYS A 167 -22.46 3.72 -17.42
N THR A 168 -21.71 4.76 -17.03
CA THR A 168 -21.57 6.00 -17.79
C THR A 168 -20.13 6.16 -18.24
N LYS A 169 -19.93 6.66 -19.46
CA LYS A 169 -18.58 7.00 -19.93
C LYS A 169 -18.00 8.13 -19.06
N PRO A 170 -16.69 8.10 -18.76
CA PRO A 170 -16.03 9.19 -18.05
C PRO A 170 -16.30 10.54 -18.73
N PRO A 171 -16.57 11.61 -17.95
CA PRO A 171 -16.72 12.95 -18.51
C PRO A 171 -15.39 13.43 -19.14
N PRO A 172 -15.42 14.33 -20.13
CA PRO A 172 -14.20 14.95 -20.63
C PRO A 172 -13.63 15.93 -19.60
N LEU A 173 -12.31 16.05 -19.54
CA LEU A 173 -11.61 17.01 -18.72
C LEU A 173 -12.02 18.44 -19.09
N PRO A 174 -12.14 19.34 -18.09
CA PRO A 174 -12.33 20.76 -18.35
C PRO A 174 -11.16 21.28 -19.19
N LYS A 175 -11.45 21.90 -20.32
CA LYS A 175 -10.41 22.53 -21.14
C LYS A 175 -9.80 23.71 -20.39
N ASP A 176 -8.48 23.72 -20.28
CA ASP A 176 -7.68 24.83 -19.75
C ASP A 176 -8.14 26.16 -20.34
N LYS A 177 -8.79 26.99 -19.51
CA LYS A 177 -9.11 28.37 -19.86
C LYS A 177 -7.95 29.27 -19.45
N LYS A 178 -6.91 29.36 -20.27
CA LYS A 178 -6.01 30.53 -20.32
C LYS A 178 -6.73 31.88 -20.58
N ASN A 179 -8.08 31.89 -20.65
CA ASN A 179 -8.94 33.07 -20.82
C ASN A 179 -9.73 33.44 -19.55
N ARG A 180 -9.17 33.26 -18.35
CA ARG A 180 -9.85 33.66 -17.10
C ARG A 180 -9.83 35.17 -16.82
N ILE A 181 -9.06 35.97 -17.57
CA ILE A 181 -9.09 37.44 -17.46
C ILE A 181 -10.28 38.07 -18.20
N VAL A 182 -10.85 37.41 -19.22
CA VAL A 182 -11.89 38.02 -20.07
C VAL A 182 -13.29 37.95 -19.44
N ALA A 183 -13.58 36.95 -18.61
CA ALA A 183 -14.91 36.77 -18.01
C ALA A 183 -15.21 37.71 -16.84
N LEU A 184 -14.19 38.19 -16.11
CA LEU A 184 -14.37 39.17 -15.03
C LEU A 184 -14.68 40.58 -15.55
N VAL A 185 -14.29 40.91 -16.79
CA VAL A 185 -14.48 42.25 -17.38
C VAL A 185 -15.89 42.43 -17.97
N HIS A 186 -16.61 41.35 -18.30
CA HIS A 186 -17.96 41.47 -18.87
C HIS A 186 -19.08 41.64 -17.82
N LEU A 187 -18.86 41.22 -16.57
CA LEU A 187 -19.85 41.34 -15.48
C LEU A 187 -19.81 42.69 -14.76
N SER A 188 -18.77 43.50 -14.96
CA SER A 188 -18.70 44.86 -14.42
C SER A 188 -19.47 45.89 -15.27
N ASN A 189 -19.99 45.51 -16.44
CA ASN A 189 -20.71 46.41 -17.36
C ASN A 189 -22.22 46.14 -17.49
N LEU A 190 -22.78 45.16 -16.79
CA LEU A 190 -24.23 45.07 -16.59
C LEU A 190 -24.56 45.49 -15.16
N GLY A 191 -24.92 46.76 -15.04
CA GLY A 191 -25.49 47.30 -13.81
C GLY A 191 -26.81 46.60 -13.42
N LEU A 192 -27.09 46.72 -12.13
CA LEU A 192 -28.33 46.38 -11.42
C LEU A 192 -28.53 44.93 -10.93
N MET A 193 -28.22 44.78 -9.64
CA MET A 193 -29.14 44.32 -8.58
C MET A 193 -29.83 42.97 -8.82
N ASN A 194 -29.14 41.88 -8.49
CA ASN A 194 -29.72 40.75 -7.76
C ASN A 194 -28.61 39.86 -7.17
N LEU A 195 -28.10 40.27 -6.00
CA LEU A 195 -26.92 39.68 -5.36
C LEU A 195 -27.22 38.47 -4.44
N ILE A 196 -28.47 37.98 -4.38
CA ILE A 196 -28.86 37.00 -3.34
C ILE A 196 -29.22 35.61 -3.89
N LEU A 197 -29.53 35.45 -5.19
CA LEU A 197 -29.90 34.14 -5.78
C LEU A 197 -28.77 33.45 -6.56
N LEU A 198 -27.61 34.10 -6.74
CA LEU A 198 -26.47 33.56 -7.49
C LEU A 198 -25.44 32.81 -6.62
N SER A 199 -25.55 32.84 -5.29
CA SER A 199 -24.48 32.30 -4.42
C SER A 199 -24.45 30.77 -4.44
N THR A 200 -25.57 30.06 -4.32
CA THR A 200 -25.53 28.59 -4.17
C THR A 200 -25.22 27.86 -5.47
N ALA A 201 -25.64 28.39 -6.63
CA ALA A 201 -25.31 27.82 -7.94
C ALA A 201 -23.89 28.16 -8.41
N SER A 202 -23.35 29.33 -8.04
CA SER A 202 -21.98 29.71 -8.42
C SER A 202 -20.93 28.91 -7.65
N PHE A 203 -21.11 28.67 -6.35
CA PHE A 203 -20.11 27.93 -5.57
C PHE A 203 -19.91 26.47 -6.02
N HIS A 204 -20.93 25.80 -6.57
CA HIS A 204 -20.75 24.47 -7.16
C HIS A 204 -20.12 24.50 -8.57
N LEU A 205 -20.32 25.57 -9.33
CA LEU A 205 -19.75 25.71 -10.68
C LEU A 205 -18.25 26.06 -10.66
N PHE A 206 -17.77 26.74 -9.62
CA PHE A 206 -16.36 27.13 -9.50
C PHE A 206 -15.42 25.97 -9.11
N ALA A 207 -15.90 24.90 -8.48
CA ALA A 207 -15.06 23.77 -8.07
C ALA A 207 -14.59 22.88 -9.25
N PHE A 208 -15.22 22.99 -10.41
CA PHE A 208 -14.92 22.16 -11.58
C PHE A 208 -13.82 22.72 -12.50
N LEU A 209 -13.39 23.97 -12.33
CA LEU A 209 -12.74 24.71 -13.42
C LEU A 209 -11.21 24.84 -13.35
N ASP A 210 -10.54 24.36 -12.30
CA ASP A 210 -9.08 24.44 -12.18
C ASP A 210 -8.49 23.11 -11.69
N ARG A 211 -8.57 22.06 -12.51
CA ARG A 211 -7.79 20.85 -12.26
C ARG A 211 -6.33 21.16 -12.60
N THR A 212 -5.44 21.17 -11.62
CA THR A 212 -4.00 21.19 -11.88
C THR A 212 -3.52 19.81 -12.35
N PRO A 213 -2.53 19.69 -13.23
CA PRO A 213 -1.91 18.41 -13.51
C PRO A 213 -1.39 17.74 -12.24
N GLY A 214 -1.36 16.41 -12.25
CA GLY A 214 -0.82 15.61 -11.14
C GLY A 214 0.69 15.73 -11.02
N GLU A 215 1.22 15.19 -9.91
CA GLU A 215 2.67 15.08 -9.71
C GLU A 215 3.20 13.93 -10.58
N PRO A 216 4.37 14.08 -11.24
CA PRO A 216 4.88 13.04 -12.12
C PRO A 216 5.19 11.75 -11.35
N PHE A 217 5.01 10.61 -12.02
CA PHE A 217 5.47 9.32 -11.52
C PHE A 217 6.96 9.34 -11.19
N VAL A 218 7.30 8.94 -9.95
CA VAL A 218 8.68 8.77 -9.52
C VAL A 218 8.91 7.30 -9.19
N PRO A 219 9.69 6.54 -9.99
CA PRO A 219 9.97 5.15 -9.69
C PRO A 219 10.72 5.03 -8.36
N LYS A 220 10.31 4.08 -7.52
CA LYS A 220 11.05 3.71 -6.31
C LYS A 220 12.38 3.06 -6.72
N PRO A 221 13.45 3.32 -5.95
CA PRO A 221 14.66 2.52 -6.07
C PRO A 221 14.35 1.03 -5.82
N THR A 222 14.93 0.13 -6.62
CA THR A 222 14.65 -1.31 -6.57
C THR A 222 14.84 -1.92 -5.17
N LYS A 223 15.94 -1.55 -4.50
CA LYS A 223 16.23 -2.01 -3.13
C LYS A 223 15.18 -1.57 -2.11
N GLU A 224 14.62 -0.37 -2.28
CA GLU A 224 13.57 0.13 -1.39
C GLU A 224 12.26 -0.60 -1.65
N ALA A 225 11.90 -0.81 -2.92
CA ALA A 225 10.71 -1.56 -3.29
C ALA A 225 10.76 -3.01 -2.77
N GLU A 226 11.90 -3.69 -2.94
CA GLU A 226 12.11 -5.06 -2.43
C GLU A 226 12.04 -5.15 -0.90
N MET A 227 12.66 -4.19 -0.20
CA MET A 227 12.61 -4.12 1.25
C MET A 227 11.19 -3.88 1.76
N GLU A 228 10.46 -2.95 1.13
CA GLU A 228 9.08 -2.64 1.52
C GLU A 228 8.15 -3.83 1.24
N LYS A 229 8.33 -4.51 0.11
CA LYS A 229 7.59 -5.73 -0.22
C LYS A 229 7.83 -6.84 0.81
N MET A 230 9.08 -7.03 1.23
CA MET A 230 9.42 -7.96 2.30
C MET A 230 8.70 -7.60 3.60
N LEU A 231 8.72 -6.31 4.00
CA LEU A 231 8.03 -5.86 5.21
C LEU A 231 6.51 -6.10 5.14
N ARG A 232 5.87 -5.85 4.00
CA ARG A 232 4.43 -6.10 3.79
C ARG A 232 4.06 -7.57 3.87
N SER A 233 4.90 -8.45 3.32
CA SER A 233 4.69 -9.90 3.40
C SER A 233 4.72 -10.45 4.83
N MET A 234 5.33 -9.70 5.76
CA MET A 234 5.36 -10.03 7.19
C MET A 234 4.15 -9.43 7.95
N GLU A 235 3.53 -8.37 7.43
CA GLU A 235 2.43 -7.65 8.09
C GLU A 235 1.11 -8.43 7.92
N GLY A 236 0.76 -9.24 8.93
CA GLY A 236 -0.49 -9.99 8.97
C GLY A 236 -0.35 -11.51 9.06
N MET A 237 0.88 -12.04 9.13
CA MET A 237 1.05 -13.42 9.58
C MET A 237 0.53 -13.54 11.02
N PRO A 238 -0.41 -14.46 11.30
CA PRO A 238 -0.74 -14.82 12.67
C PRO A 238 0.57 -15.18 13.37
N GLY A 239 0.86 -14.55 14.51
CA GLY A 239 2.06 -14.87 15.28
C GLY A 239 2.15 -16.39 15.44
N ALA A 240 3.31 -16.97 15.10
CA ALA A 240 3.49 -18.41 15.11
C ALA A 240 2.97 -18.95 16.46
N PRO A 241 2.10 -19.99 16.49
CA PRO A 241 1.39 -20.42 17.69
C PRO A 241 2.28 -20.99 18.82
N ASN A 242 3.60 -20.75 18.77
CA ASN A 242 4.56 -21.13 19.79
C ASN A 242 5.66 -20.09 20.04
N MET A 243 5.51 -18.84 19.57
CA MET A 243 6.45 -17.77 19.88
C MET A 243 6.05 -17.15 21.23
N GLN A 244 6.57 -17.69 22.33
CA GLN A 244 6.45 -17.05 23.64
C GLN A 244 7.38 -15.83 23.67
N MET A 245 6.86 -14.65 24.05
CA MET A 245 7.72 -13.53 24.44
C MET A 245 8.41 -13.93 25.74
N TYR A 246 9.64 -14.40 25.67
CA TYR A 246 10.42 -14.64 26.88
C TYR A 246 10.73 -13.31 27.56
N SER A 247 10.40 -13.22 28.85
CA SER A 247 10.77 -12.05 29.65
C SER A 247 12.29 -12.06 29.90
N ARG A 248 12.90 -10.88 30.13
CA ARG A 248 14.35 -10.76 30.38
C ARG A 248 14.81 -11.68 31.51
N GLU A 249 13.94 -11.90 32.49
CA GLU A 249 14.14 -12.77 33.63
C GLU A 249 14.13 -14.27 33.25
N GLU A 250 13.32 -14.69 32.28
CA GLU A 250 13.28 -16.08 31.79
C GLU A 250 14.53 -16.44 30.98
N LEU A 251 15.04 -15.50 30.18
CA LEU A 251 16.30 -15.66 29.44
C LEU A 251 17.51 -15.73 30.37
N MET A 252 17.50 -14.97 31.46
CA MET A 252 18.55 -15.02 32.48
C MET A 252 18.51 -16.32 33.30
N ASN A 253 17.33 -16.93 33.45
CA ASN A 253 17.14 -18.20 34.18
C ASN A 253 17.40 -19.45 33.32
N MET A 254 17.53 -19.34 31.99
CA MET A 254 17.97 -20.45 31.12
C MET A 254 19.48 -20.72 31.16
N LYS A 255 20.19 -20.16 32.14
CA LYS A 255 21.57 -20.54 32.42
C LYS A 255 21.62 -21.85 33.20
N ASN A 256 21.55 -22.97 32.47
CA ASN A 256 22.17 -24.21 32.90
C ASN A 256 22.56 -25.14 31.73
N PHE A 257 23.13 -24.60 30.66
CA PHE A 257 24.13 -25.34 29.89
C PHE A 257 25.48 -25.15 30.61
N GLY A 258 25.69 -25.97 31.65
CA GLY A 258 27.05 -26.24 32.13
C GLY A 258 27.79 -27.07 31.07
N GLY A 259 29.11 -27.09 31.01
CA GLY A 259 30.11 -26.50 31.88
C GLY A 259 31.47 -26.94 31.34
N ASP A 260 32.45 -26.09 31.60
CA ASP A 260 33.89 -26.32 31.58
C ASP A 260 34.59 -26.37 30.21
N ALA A 261 35.45 -25.37 30.05
CA ALA A 261 36.51 -25.27 29.08
C ALA A 261 37.60 -26.28 29.42
N ASP A 262 38.16 -26.92 28.42
CA ASP A 262 39.58 -27.26 28.35
C ASP A 262 39.97 -27.28 26.85
N ASP A 263 40.94 -26.43 26.51
CA ASP A 263 41.71 -26.50 25.26
C ASP A 263 42.52 -27.80 25.29
N ASP A 264 42.39 -28.66 24.28
CA ASP A 264 43.47 -29.51 23.79
C ASP A 264 43.15 -29.94 22.35
N GLU A 265 44.10 -29.68 21.45
CA GLU A 265 44.15 -30.19 20.08
C GLU A 265 44.26 -31.73 20.12
N ASP A 266 43.42 -32.45 19.37
CA ASP A 266 43.80 -33.71 18.71
C ASP A 266 42.72 -34.12 17.68
N GLU A 267 43.17 -34.51 16.50
CA GLU A 267 42.41 -35.17 15.45
C GLU A 267 41.84 -36.50 15.98
N ASP A 268 40.59 -36.86 15.62
CA ASP A 268 40.24 -38.22 15.20
C ASP A 268 38.76 -38.32 14.75
N GLU A 269 38.59 -39.05 13.64
CA GLU A 269 37.33 -39.46 13.03
C GLU A 269 36.56 -40.48 13.91
N ASP A 270 35.30 -40.65 13.54
CA ASP A 270 34.43 -41.81 13.79
C ASP A 270 33.59 -41.89 15.09
N GLN A 271 32.26 -41.84 14.87
CA GLN A 271 31.36 -42.99 15.04
C GLN A 271 30.01 -42.54 15.62
N PHE A 272 29.03 -42.32 14.74
CA PHE A 272 27.62 -42.30 15.11
C PHE A 272 27.22 -43.68 15.69
N PRO A 273 26.63 -43.76 16.89
CA PRO A 273 25.90 -44.95 17.30
C PRO A 273 24.43 -44.79 16.91
N SER A 274 24.07 -45.48 15.84
CA SER A 274 22.71 -45.93 15.57
C SER A 274 22.23 -46.82 16.72
N ASN A 275 21.10 -46.47 17.37
CA ASN A 275 20.10 -47.43 17.84
C ASN A 275 18.88 -46.78 18.53
N LEU A 276 17.69 -47.16 18.02
CA LEU A 276 16.44 -47.47 18.73
C LEU A 276 15.65 -46.28 19.36
N VAL A 277 14.31 -46.13 19.25
CA VAL A 277 13.20 -46.97 18.80
C VAL A 277 11.99 -46.08 18.48
N LEU A 278 11.28 -46.44 17.41
CA LEU A 278 9.90 -46.00 17.13
C LEU A 278 8.96 -46.58 18.20
N ILE A 279 8.31 -45.74 19.00
CA ILE A 279 7.14 -46.16 19.78
C ILE A 279 5.90 -45.77 18.99
N GLU A 280 5.31 -46.79 18.34
CA GLU A 280 3.92 -46.78 17.91
C GLU A 280 2.99 -46.54 19.10
N LYS A 281 1.99 -45.67 18.93
CA LYS A 281 0.78 -45.68 19.77
C LYS A 281 -0.47 -45.77 18.88
N PRO A 282 -1.47 -46.59 19.26
CA PRO A 282 -2.49 -47.09 18.35
C PRO A 282 -3.61 -46.09 18.07
N ARG A 283 -4.12 -46.18 16.84
CA ARG A 283 -5.32 -45.54 16.30
C ARG A 283 -6.56 -46.19 16.92
N ASN A 284 -7.18 -45.54 17.91
CA ASN A 284 -8.52 -45.93 18.36
C ASN A 284 -9.60 -45.29 17.48
N ARG A 285 -10.24 -46.19 16.73
CA ARG A 285 -11.51 -46.05 16.03
C ARG A 285 -12.62 -45.83 17.06
N PHE A 286 -13.29 -44.67 17.02
CA PHE A 286 -14.63 -44.54 17.58
C PHE A 286 -15.62 -44.59 16.42
N GLU A 287 -16.33 -45.71 16.37
CA GLU A 287 -17.54 -45.94 15.60
C GLU A 287 -18.68 -45.85 16.63
N VAL A 288 -19.58 -44.89 16.49
CA VAL A 288 -20.94 -44.99 17.03
C VAL A 288 -21.89 -44.38 16.01
N SER A 289 -22.67 -45.25 15.39
CA SER A 289 -23.89 -44.94 14.65
C SER A 289 -25.05 -44.75 15.63
N MET A 290 -25.82 -43.67 15.48
CA MET A 290 -27.26 -43.64 15.15
C MET A 290 -27.74 -42.19 15.16
#